data_AF-A0A7L3ZYM7-F1
#
_entry.id   AF-A0A7L3ZYM7-F1
#
_cell.length_a   1.000
_cell.length_b   1.000
_cell.length_c   1.000
_cell.angle_alpha   90.00
_cell.angle_beta   90.00
_cell.angle_gamma   90.00
#
_symmetry.space_group_name_H-M   'P 1'
#
loop_
_entity.id
_entity.type
_entity.pdbx_description
1 polymer ?
#
loop_
_entity_poly.entity_id
_entity_poly.type
_entity_poly.pdbx_seq_one_letter_code
_entity_poly.pdbx_strand_id
1 'polypeptide(L)'
;KDPEHKQAENIHSGFKELLSAINKPSSTYLLKSANRLYEEKTYPLLPNFLQLITSYYNAKPKAVNFKTDAEQARALINSWVENETERKIQDLLPAGSLNSHTVLVLVNAIYFKGNWEKKFLENNTSETPFRLSK
;
A
#
# COMPACT_ATOMS: atom_id res chain seq x y z
N LYS A 1 27.31 15.20 -11.86
CA LYS A 1 26.05 14.53 -11.43
C LYS A 1 26.38 13.72 -10.20
N ASP A 2 25.68 13.99 -9.11
CA ASP A 2 25.85 13.33 -7.82
C ASP A 2 25.64 11.80 -7.94
N PRO A 3 26.59 10.96 -7.48
CA PRO A 3 26.46 9.50 -7.49
C PRO A 3 25.22 8.99 -6.75
N GLU A 4 24.81 9.64 -5.66
CA GLU A 4 23.64 9.26 -4.88
C GLU A 4 22.35 9.39 -5.70
N HIS A 5 22.29 10.41 -6.55
CA HIS A 5 21.14 10.67 -7.41
C HIS A 5 20.95 9.61 -8.51
N LYS A 6 22.04 9.01 -9.01
CA LYS A 6 21.98 7.88 -9.96
C LYS A 6 21.59 6.57 -9.30
N GLN A 7 22.06 6.33 -8.08
CA GLN A 7 21.70 5.12 -7.33
C GLN A 7 20.22 5.14 -6.94
N ALA A 8 19.70 6.30 -6.55
CA ALA A 8 18.28 6.50 -6.29
C ALA A 8 17.41 6.28 -7.55
N GLU A 9 17.84 6.78 -8.72
CA GLU A 9 17.13 6.57 -10.00
C GLU A 9 16.93 5.07 -10.31
N ASN A 10 17.97 4.25 -10.12
CA ASN A 10 17.90 2.80 -10.35
C ASN A 10 16.94 2.09 -9.38
N ILE A 11 16.82 2.58 -8.15
CA ILE A 11 15.87 2.03 -7.17
C ILE A 11 14.43 2.35 -7.59
N HIS A 12 14.14 3.59 -7.98
CA HIS A 12 12.80 4.00 -8.40
C HIS A 12 12.35 3.26 -9.67
N SER A 13 13.24 3.10 -10.66
CA SER A 13 12.93 2.29 -11.84
C SER A 13 12.67 0.82 -11.49
N GLY A 14 13.46 0.24 -10.59
CA GLY A 14 13.26 -1.12 -10.11
C GLY A 14 11.90 -1.32 -9.45
N PHE A 15 11.45 -0.36 -8.62
CA PHE A 15 10.11 -0.41 -8.03
C PHE A 15 8.99 -0.33 -9.07
N LYS A 16 9.17 0.47 -10.12
CA LYS A 16 8.20 0.56 -11.22
C LYS A 16 8.01 -0.79 -11.90
N GLU A 17 9.10 -1.46 -12.21
CA GLU A 17 9.09 -2.80 -12.83
C GLU A 17 8.46 -3.84 -11.90
N LEU A 18 8.87 -3.83 -10.62
CA LEU A 18 8.35 -4.75 -9.61
C LEU A 18 6.84 -4.58 -9.41
N LEU A 19 6.35 -3.35 -9.21
CA LEU A 19 4.93 -3.08 -9.01
C LEU A 19 4.10 -3.42 -10.25
N SER A 20 4.68 -3.23 -11.44
CA SER A 20 4.06 -3.67 -12.70
C SER A 20 3.98 -5.20 -12.78
N ALA A 21 4.99 -5.92 -12.29
CA ALA A 21 4.97 -7.38 -12.27
C ALA A 21 3.99 -7.94 -11.23
N ILE A 22 3.96 -7.38 -10.02
CA ILE A 22 3.10 -7.78 -8.90
C ILE A 22 1.62 -7.64 -9.26
N ASN A 23 1.24 -6.54 -9.92
CA ASN A 23 -0.16 -6.25 -10.26
C ASN A 23 -0.63 -6.85 -11.59
N LYS A 24 0.19 -7.70 -12.24
CA LYS A 24 -0.27 -8.43 -13.42
C LYS A 24 -1.38 -9.41 -13.03
N PRO A 25 -2.51 -9.44 -13.76
CA PRO A 25 -3.54 -10.44 -13.53
C PRO A 25 -2.97 -11.86 -13.62
N SER A 26 -3.36 -12.71 -12.68
CA SER A 26 -3.00 -14.13 -12.66
C SER A 26 -4.24 -14.97 -12.41
N SER A 27 -4.28 -16.15 -13.04
CA SER A 27 -5.35 -17.14 -12.85
C SER A 27 -5.06 -18.11 -11.70
N THR A 28 -3.82 -18.21 -11.22
CA THR A 28 -3.38 -19.21 -10.23
C THR A 28 -3.23 -18.64 -8.82
N TYR A 29 -3.01 -17.32 -8.72
CA TYR A 29 -2.88 -16.59 -7.48
C TYR A 29 -3.53 -15.21 -7.59
N LEU A 30 -3.91 -14.66 -6.45
CA LEU A 30 -4.34 -13.28 -6.30
C LEU A 30 -3.23 -12.52 -5.58
N LEU A 31 -2.61 -11.58 -6.27
CA LEU A 31 -1.62 -10.67 -5.70
C LEU A 31 -2.04 -9.25 -6.07
N LYS A 32 -2.19 -8.41 -5.05
CA LYS A 32 -2.58 -7.00 -5.20
C LYS A 32 -1.65 -6.14 -4.37
N SER A 33 -1.09 -5.11 -4.98
CA SER A 33 -0.34 -4.07 -4.29
C SER A 33 -0.86 -2.71 -4.72
N ALA A 34 -1.34 -1.93 -3.75
CA ALA A 34 -1.87 -0.61 -3.99
C ALA A 34 -1.05 0.45 -3.25
N ASN A 35 -0.68 1.49 -3.99
CA ASN A 35 0.01 2.66 -3.47
C ASN A 35 -0.88 3.89 -3.66
N ARG A 36 -0.92 4.77 -2.66
CA ARG A 36 -1.58 6.06 -2.79
C ARG A 36 -0.92 7.10 -1.90
N LEU A 37 -0.93 8.33 -2.40
CA LEU A 37 -0.50 9.50 -1.65
C LEU A 37 -1.74 10.32 -1.30
N TYR A 38 -1.89 10.66 -0.03
CA TYR A 38 -2.94 11.55 0.46
C TYR A 38 -2.30 12.84 0.96
N GLU A 39 -2.63 13.96 0.34
CA GLU A 39 -2.08 15.28 0.68
C GLU A 39 -3.15 16.19 1.27
N GLU A 40 -2.78 17.04 2.22
CA GLU A 40 -3.63 18.11 2.69
C GLU A 40 -3.93 19.09 1.54
N LYS A 41 -5.22 19.26 1.22
CA LYS A 41 -5.70 20.06 0.07
C LYS A 41 -5.21 21.51 0.06
N THR A 42 -4.89 22.08 1.23
CA THR A 42 -4.37 23.45 1.37
C THR A 42 -2.85 23.55 1.34
N TYR A 43 -2.14 22.43 1.16
CA TYR A 43 -0.69 22.38 1.15
C TYR A 43 -0.19 21.84 -0.21
N PRO A 44 0.10 22.70 -1.19
CA PRO A 44 0.52 22.26 -2.50
C PRO A 44 1.92 21.60 -2.44
N LEU A 45 2.02 20.36 -2.92
CA LEU A 45 3.29 19.68 -3.10
C LEU A 45 3.93 20.03 -4.46
N LEU A 46 5.22 19.76 -4.59
CA LEU A 46 5.95 20.02 -5.83
C LEU A 46 5.35 19.18 -6.98
N PRO A 47 4.97 19.80 -8.12
CA PRO A 47 4.40 19.07 -9.25
C PRO A 47 5.30 17.94 -9.75
N ASN A 48 6.63 18.17 -9.78
CA ASN A 48 7.59 17.15 -10.17
C ASN A 48 7.58 15.94 -9.22
N PHE A 49 7.42 16.16 -7.91
CA PHE A 49 7.32 15.06 -6.95
C PHE A 49 6.06 14.22 -7.18
N LEU A 50 4.91 14.87 -7.40
CA LEU A 50 3.66 14.18 -7.72
C LEU A 50 3.73 13.39 -9.04
N GLN A 51 4.44 13.93 -10.03
CA GLN A 51 4.69 13.24 -11.29
C GLN A 51 5.58 12.01 -11.09
N LEU A 52 6.67 12.14 -10.33
CA LEU A 52 7.61 11.04 -10.08
C LEU A 52 6.96 9.92 -9.27
N ILE A 53 6.20 10.23 -8.21
CA ILE A 53 5.55 9.20 -7.40
C ILE A 53 4.46 8.45 -8.18
N THR A 54 3.73 9.15 -9.05
CA THR A 54 2.77 8.52 -9.96
C THR A 54 3.50 7.63 -10.97
N SER A 55 4.62 8.09 -11.52
CA SER A 55 5.34 7.39 -12.61
C SER A 55 6.09 6.14 -12.15
N TYR A 56 6.69 6.18 -10.96
CA TYR A 56 7.50 5.07 -10.44
C TYR A 56 6.72 4.13 -9.54
N TYR A 57 5.75 4.64 -8.78
CA TYR A 57 5.05 3.85 -7.77
C TYR A 57 3.57 3.60 -8.09
N ASN A 58 3.07 4.13 -9.21
CA ASN A 58 1.64 4.12 -9.54
C ASN A 58 0.76 4.72 -8.42
N ALA A 59 1.34 5.58 -7.59
CA ALA A 59 0.68 6.19 -6.45
C ALA A 59 0.01 7.49 -6.88
N LYS A 60 -1.29 7.43 -7.15
CA LYS A 60 -2.05 8.64 -7.54
C LYS A 60 -2.23 9.55 -6.33
N PRO A 61 -1.90 10.85 -6.42
CA PRO A 61 -2.18 11.79 -5.34
C PRO A 61 -3.69 11.99 -5.17
N LYS A 62 -4.11 12.17 -3.92
CA LYS A 62 -5.48 12.52 -3.56
C LYS A 62 -5.48 13.58 -2.47
N ALA A 63 -5.98 14.75 -2.81
CA ALA A 63 -6.19 15.83 -1.86
C ALA A 63 -7.32 15.47 -0.87
N VAL A 64 -7.07 15.66 0.42
CA VAL A 64 -8.00 15.45 1.53
C VAL A 64 -7.92 16.60 2.53
N ASN A 65 -8.85 16.65 3.49
CA ASN A 65 -8.93 17.73 4.48
C ASN A 65 -8.50 17.23 5.86
N PHE A 66 -7.21 17.12 6.10
CA PHE A 66 -6.70 16.79 7.43
C PHE A 66 -6.90 17.94 8.42
N LYS A 67 -6.73 19.19 7.97
CA LYS A 67 -6.77 20.36 8.87
C LYS A 67 -8.07 20.50 9.66
N THR A 68 -9.21 20.33 9.00
CA THR A 68 -10.51 20.53 9.65
C THR A 68 -11.36 19.27 9.73
N ASP A 69 -10.93 18.16 9.12
CA ASP A 69 -11.72 16.92 9.04
C ASP A 69 -10.85 15.65 8.96
N ALA A 70 -9.87 15.55 9.87
CA ALA A 70 -8.90 14.46 9.90
C ALA A 70 -9.54 13.07 10.03
N GLU A 71 -10.64 12.94 10.78
CA GLU A 71 -11.32 11.65 10.96
C GLU A 71 -12.04 11.20 9.70
N GLN A 72 -12.67 12.11 8.95
CA GLN A 72 -13.22 11.77 7.64
C GLN A 72 -12.13 11.37 6.65
N ALA A 73 -10.98 12.06 6.67
CA ALA A 73 -9.84 11.70 5.85
C ALA A 73 -9.30 10.31 6.23
N ARG A 74 -9.21 10.00 7.54
CA ARG A 74 -8.83 8.67 8.05
C ARG A 74 -9.78 7.58 7.57
N ALA A 75 -11.09 7.78 7.71
CA ALA A 75 -12.11 6.83 7.25
C ALA A 75 -12.01 6.58 5.74
N LEU A 76 -11.78 7.63 4.95
CA LEU A 76 -11.59 7.54 3.51
C LEU A 76 -10.33 6.73 3.14
N ILE A 77 -9.23 6.92 3.87
CA ILE A 77 -7.99 6.14 3.67
C ILE A 77 -8.24 4.66 4.00
N ASN A 78 -8.81 4.37 5.16
CA ASN A 78 -9.09 2.99 5.58
C ASN A 78 -10.04 2.28 4.61
N SER A 79 -11.11 2.93 4.18
CA SER A 79 -12.05 2.36 3.20
C SER A 79 -11.38 2.05 1.86
N TRP A 80 -10.47 2.92 1.41
CA TRP A 80 -9.72 2.64 0.18
C TRP A 80 -8.79 1.43 0.36
N VAL A 81 -8.04 1.35 1.45
CA VAL A 81 -7.15 0.21 1.75
C VAL A 81 -7.94 -1.09 1.86
N GLU A 82 -9.08 -1.08 2.54
CA GLU A 82 -9.96 -2.23 2.67
C GLU A 82 -10.37 -2.76 1.28
N ASN A 83 -10.78 -1.86 0.38
CA ASN A 83 -11.19 -2.24 -0.98
C ASN A 83 -10.04 -2.81 -1.82
N GLU A 84 -8.86 -2.22 -1.74
CA GLU A 84 -7.69 -2.69 -2.50
C GLU A 84 -7.14 -4.05 -2.00
N THR A 85 -7.48 -4.42 -0.77
CA THR A 85 -6.92 -5.59 -0.07
C THR A 85 -7.94 -6.71 0.13
N GLU A 86 -9.00 -6.76 -0.68
CA GLU A 86 -10.06 -7.78 -0.54
C GLU A 86 -10.67 -7.82 0.87
N ARG A 87 -10.76 -6.64 1.48
CA ARG A 87 -11.26 -6.42 2.85
C ARG A 87 -10.46 -7.13 3.93
N LYS A 88 -9.20 -7.50 3.65
CA LYS A 88 -8.32 -8.18 4.61
C LYS A 88 -7.52 -7.23 5.48
N ILE A 89 -7.27 -6.01 5.01
CA ILE A 89 -6.68 -4.94 5.83
C ILE A 89 -7.79 -3.93 6.12
N GLN A 90 -8.36 -4.03 7.31
CA GLN A 90 -9.35 -3.10 7.84
C GLN A 90 -8.67 -2.23 8.89
N ASP A 91 -9.19 -1.01 9.06
CA ASP A 91 -8.73 -0.07 10.08
C ASP A 91 -7.20 0.14 10.14
N LEU A 92 -6.56 0.26 8.97
CA LEU A 92 -5.10 0.49 8.86
C LEU A 92 -4.65 1.63 9.77
N LEU A 93 -5.39 2.73 9.75
CA LEU A 93 -5.17 3.90 10.58
C LEU A 93 -6.14 3.89 11.77
N PRO A 94 -5.64 3.75 13.02
CA PRO A 94 -6.48 3.77 14.21
C PRO A 94 -7.05 5.17 14.47
N ALA A 95 -8.16 5.25 15.20
CA ALA A 95 -8.77 6.54 15.57
C ALA A 95 -7.75 7.47 16.25
N GLY A 96 -7.75 8.75 15.87
CA GLY A 96 -6.81 9.74 16.39
C GLY A 96 -5.38 9.64 15.85
N SER A 97 -5.08 8.71 14.92
CA SER A 97 -3.73 8.62 14.31
C SER A 97 -3.43 9.77 13.37
N LEU A 98 -4.46 10.45 12.86
CA LEU A 98 -4.35 11.64 12.03
C LEU A 98 -4.92 12.83 12.77
N ASN A 99 -4.36 14.02 12.51
CA ASN A 99 -4.83 15.25 13.15
C ASN A 99 -4.67 16.45 12.21
N SER A 100 -5.02 17.64 12.70
CA SER A 100 -4.99 18.88 11.90
C SER A 100 -3.60 19.31 11.42
N HIS A 101 -2.53 18.72 11.97
CA HIS A 101 -1.15 18.95 11.54
C HIS A 101 -0.67 17.92 10.51
N THR A 102 -1.47 16.89 10.20
CA THR A 102 -1.13 15.94 9.14
C THR A 102 -1.13 16.65 7.78
N VAL A 103 0.01 16.60 7.10
CA VAL A 103 0.17 17.22 5.77
C VAL A 103 0.15 16.16 4.66
N LEU A 104 0.70 14.98 4.94
CA LEU A 104 0.91 13.93 3.96
C LEU A 104 0.78 12.55 4.61
N VAL A 105 0.10 11.63 3.94
CA VAL A 105 0.08 10.20 4.29
C VAL A 105 0.44 9.40 3.05
N LEU A 106 1.50 8.59 3.16
CA LEU A 106 1.89 7.61 2.14
C LEU A 106 1.35 6.24 2.55
N VAL A 107 0.58 5.62 1.66
CA VAL A 107 -0.04 4.32 1.93
C VAL A 107 0.49 3.31 0.93
N ASN A 108 1.02 2.21 1.45
CA ASN A 108 1.31 0.98 0.72
C ASN A 108 0.53 -0.16 1.38
N ALA A 109 -0.24 -0.89 0.58
CA ALA A 109 -0.99 -2.06 1.06
C ALA A 109 -0.81 -3.21 0.08
N ILE A 110 -0.54 -4.40 0.62
CA ILE A 110 -0.30 -5.62 -0.16
C ILE A 110 -1.16 -6.77 0.36
N TYR A 111 -1.76 -7.52 -0.56
CA TYR A 111 -2.52 -8.72 -0.27
C TYR A 111 -2.14 -9.85 -1.22
N PHE A 112 -1.88 -11.03 -0.66
CA PHE A 112 -1.53 -12.22 -1.40
C PHE A 112 -2.37 -13.41 -0.97
N LYS A 113 -2.89 -14.14 -1.96
CA LYS A 113 -3.55 -15.44 -1.80
C LYS A 113 -3.23 -16.31 -3.01
N GLY A 114 -2.33 -17.26 -2.82
CA GLY A 114 -1.97 -18.25 -3.84
C GLY A 114 -2.53 -19.63 -3.55
N ASN A 115 -2.76 -20.41 -4.61
CA ASN A 115 -2.88 -21.86 -4.46
C ASN A 115 -1.48 -22.47 -4.42
N TRP A 116 -1.27 -23.44 -3.54
CA TRP A 116 -0.10 -24.31 -3.64
C TRP A 116 -0.11 -25.07 -4.97
N GLU A 117 1.06 -25.27 -5.56
CA GLU A 117 1.22 -26.14 -6.74
C GLU A 117 0.81 -27.58 -6.42
N LYS A 118 1.19 -28.08 -5.23
CA LYS A 118 0.71 -29.33 -4.65
C LYS A 118 -0.10 -29.02 -3.39
N LYS A 119 -1.42 -29.09 -3.50
CA LYS A 119 -2.33 -28.80 -2.38
C LYS A 119 -2.24 -29.88 -1.29
N PHE A 120 -2.39 -29.46 -0.05
CA PHE A 120 -2.60 -30.36 1.07
C PHE A 120 -3.98 -31.00 0.95
N LEU A 121 -4.10 -32.26 1.34
CA LEU A 121 -5.39 -32.92 1.49
C LEU A 121 -6.01 -32.51 2.82
N GLU A 122 -7.23 -31.98 2.80
CA GLU A 122 -7.91 -31.46 3.99
C GLU A 122 -8.06 -32.53 5.08
N ASN A 123 -8.31 -33.79 4.69
CA ASN A 123 -8.43 -34.93 5.60
C ASN A 123 -7.15 -35.28 6.37
N ASN A 124 -5.99 -34.80 5.90
CA ASN A 124 -4.71 -34.99 6.57
C ASN A 124 -4.41 -33.84 7.56
N THR A 125 -5.27 -32.83 7.65
CA THR A 125 -5.12 -31.72 8.59
C THR A 125 -5.78 -32.09 9.91
N SER A 126 -5.00 -32.05 10.99
CA SER A 126 -5.48 -32.31 12.35
C SER A 126 -4.80 -31.38 13.34
N GLU A 127 -5.44 -31.14 14.48
CA GLU A 127 -4.86 -30.34 15.56
C GLU A 127 -3.60 -31.03 16.12
N THR A 128 -2.49 -30.29 16.16
CA THR A 128 -1.23 -30.77 16.71
C THR A 128 -0.57 -29.66 17.53
N PRO A 129 0.21 -30.00 18.58
CA PRO A 129 0.89 -28.99 19.38
C PRO A 129 1.89 -28.17 18.56
N PHE A 130 1.72 -26.84 18.55
CA PHE A 130 2.70 -25.90 17.99
C PHE A 130 3.63 -25.38 19.10
N ARG A 131 4.93 -25.67 19.00
CA ARG A 131 5.91 -25.25 20.00
C ARG A 131 6.33 -23.80 19.75
N LEU A 132 5.92 -22.90 20.64
CA LEU A 132 6.23 -21.46 20.55
C LEU A 132 7.68 -21.11 20.91
N SER A 133 8.29 -21.85 21.83
CA SER A 133 9.67 -21.60 22.29
C SER A 133 10.45 -22.87 22.55
N LYS A 134 11.78 -22.76 22.56
CA LYS A 134 12.67 -23.83 23.04
C LYS A 134 12.44 -24.11 24.52
#